data_AF-A0A438J568-F1
#
_entry.id   AF-A0A438J568-F1
#
_cell.length_a   1.000
_cell.length_b   1.000
_cell.length_c   1.000
_cell.angle_alpha   90.00
_cell.angle_beta   90.00
_cell.angle_gamma   90.00
#
_symmetry.space_group_name_H-M   'P 1'
#
loop_
_entity.id
_entity.type
_entity.pdbx_description
1 polymer ?
#
loop_
_entity_poly.entity_id
_entity_poly.type
_entity_poly.pdbx_seq_one_letter_code
_entity_poly.pdbx_strand_id
1 'polypeptide(L)'
;MYYSTKRQQFLIDQGYSFKIITSLPPPDSGADLSYHRLDEQLALLGKVLSAGDDAVGLEQLDEDADDIALQKARRSVGSMSAMSGASGMVYMEYNTGRNKHGQGQIKGKPKDPSKRHHLFKRRFG
;
A
#
# COMPACT_ATOMS: atom_id res chain seq x y z
N MET A 1 33.90 -9.12 4.74
CA MET A 1 32.56 -8.56 5.07
C MET A 1 32.08 -7.65 3.94
N TYR A 2 31.74 -8.20 2.76
CA TYR A 2 31.31 -7.37 1.61
C TYR A 2 29.84 -6.93 1.72
N TYR A 3 28.94 -7.80 2.15
CA TYR A 3 27.51 -7.45 2.28
C TYR A 3 27.24 -6.51 3.47
N SER A 4 28.00 -6.65 4.55
CA SER A 4 27.85 -5.84 5.76
C SER A 4 28.17 -4.36 5.54
N THR A 5 29.13 -4.03 4.65
CA THR A 5 29.44 -2.63 4.33
C THR A 5 28.33 -1.95 3.54
N LYS A 6 27.70 -2.67 2.59
CA LYS A 6 26.50 -2.17 1.90
C LYS A 6 25.34 -1.96 2.87
N ARG A 7 25.13 -2.89 3.80
CA ARG A 7 24.10 -2.76 4.84
C ARG A 7 24.39 -1.60 5.79
N GLN A 8 25.64 -1.37 6.16
CA GLN A 8 26.04 -0.22 6.97
C GLN A 8 25.67 1.10 6.27
N GLN A 9 26.01 1.25 4.99
CA GLN A 9 25.65 2.45 4.22
C GLN A 9 24.13 2.65 4.20
N PHE A 10 23.38 1.60 3.89
CA PHE A 10 21.92 1.64 3.88
C PHE A 10 21.32 2.08 5.23
N LEU A 11 21.82 1.55 6.35
CA LEU A 11 21.32 1.91 7.68
C LEU A 11 21.62 3.37 8.04
N ILE A 12 22.81 3.86 7.67
CA ILE A 12 23.22 5.25 7.88
C ILE A 12 22.33 6.18 7.04
N ASP A 13 22.05 5.83 5.79
CA ASP A 13 21.22 6.63 4.88
C ASP A 13 19.77 6.77 5.38
N GLN A 14 19.26 5.77 6.10
CA GLN A 14 17.95 5.82 6.76
C GLN A 14 17.96 6.62 8.09
N GLY A 15 19.11 7.11 8.53
CA GLY A 15 19.26 7.89 9.76
C GLY A 15 19.45 7.07 11.04
N TYR A 16 19.77 5.77 10.93
CA TYR A 16 20.07 4.96 12.12
C TYR A 16 21.50 5.19 12.62
N SER A 17 21.67 5.10 13.95
CA SER A 17 23.00 5.02 14.55
C SER A 17 23.59 3.62 14.32
N PHE A 18 24.82 3.55 13.81
CA PHE A 18 25.51 2.30 13.53
C PHE A 18 26.85 2.23 14.27
N LYS A 19 27.12 1.10 14.92
CA LYS A 19 28.37 0.82 15.64
C LYS A 19 28.86 -0.59 15.34
N ILE A 20 30.15 -0.73 15.08
CA ILE A 20 30.82 -2.03 14.93
C ILE A 20 31.33 -2.47 16.30
N ILE A 21 30.96 -3.68 16.73
CA ILE A 21 31.46 -4.32 17.95
C ILE A 21 32.33 -5.51 17.51
N THR A 22 33.62 -5.47 17.85
CA THR A 22 34.59 -6.49 17.46
C THR A 22 34.79 -7.58 18.50
N SER A 23 34.49 -7.29 19.77
CA SER A 23 34.66 -8.22 20.88
C SER A 23 33.49 -8.13 21.84
N LEU A 24 32.70 -9.21 21.89
CA LEU A 24 31.63 -9.48 22.83
C LEU A 24 31.44 -11.00 22.82
N PRO A 25 31.34 -11.73 23.94
CA PRO A 25 31.32 -11.32 25.36
C PRO A 25 32.73 -11.00 25.95
N PRO A 26 32.83 -10.63 27.24
CA PRO A 26 34.11 -10.56 27.95
C PRO A 26 34.92 -11.85 27.79
N PRO A 27 36.26 -11.77 27.69
CA PRO A 27 37.13 -12.93 27.44
C PRO A 27 37.01 -14.02 28.51
N ASP A 28 36.55 -13.67 29.72
CA ASP A 28 36.44 -14.59 30.86
C ASP A 28 35.10 -15.36 30.90
N SER A 29 34.14 -15.03 30.04
CA SER A 29 32.82 -15.70 30.01
C SER A 29 32.84 -17.04 29.27
N GLY A 30 33.99 -17.52 28.81
CA GLY A 30 34.11 -18.68 27.94
C GLY A 30 33.41 -19.92 28.48
N ALA A 31 33.52 -20.22 29.77
CA ALA A 31 32.96 -21.44 30.35
C ALA A 31 31.42 -21.50 30.37
N ASP A 32 30.73 -20.34 30.33
CA ASP A 32 29.27 -20.25 30.35
C ASP A 32 28.65 -20.24 28.94
N LEU A 33 29.48 -20.16 27.89
CA LEU A 33 29.02 -20.12 26.51
C LEU A 33 29.08 -21.50 25.84
N SER A 34 28.04 -21.80 25.06
CA SER A 34 28.03 -22.95 24.15
C SER A 34 29.19 -22.89 23.16
N TYR A 35 29.74 -24.05 22.80
CA TYR A 35 30.87 -24.19 21.86
C TYR A 35 32.19 -23.61 22.38
N HIS A 36 32.36 -23.53 23.71
CA HIS A 36 33.63 -23.14 24.31
C HIS A 36 34.71 -24.21 24.14
N ARG A 37 34.34 -25.49 24.21
CA ARG A 37 35.29 -26.61 24.10
C ARG A 37 35.50 -27.01 22.65
N LEU A 38 36.73 -27.38 22.32
CA LEU A 38 37.11 -27.81 20.97
C LEU A 38 36.30 -29.03 20.50
N ASP A 39 35.99 -29.97 21.37
CA ASP A 39 35.19 -31.16 21.04
C ASP A 39 33.78 -30.79 20.55
N GLU A 40 33.16 -29.79 21.17
CA GLU A 40 31.83 -29.28 20.78
C GLU A 40 31.88 -28.56 19.43
N GLN A 41 32.97 -27.83 19.16
CA GLN A 41 33.21 -27.17 17.88
C GLN A 41 33.43 -28.19 16.75
N LEU A 42 34.17 -29.26 17.02
CA LEU A 42 34.37 -30.35 16.05
C LEU A 42 33.05 -31.10 15.78
N ALA A 43 32.24 -31.33 16.81
CA ALA A 43 30.92 -31.91 16.65
C ALA A 43 30.00 -31.01 15.79
N LEU A 44 30.07 -29.68 15.97
CA LEU A 44 29.36 -28.73 15.12
C LEU A 44 29.87 -28.76 13.68
N LEU A 45 31.19 -28.80 13.48
CA LEU A 45 31.79 -28.88 12.15
C LEU A 45 31.31 -30.14 11.41
N GLY A 46 31.26 -31.29 12.08
CA GLY A 46 30.72 -32.52 11.51
C GLY A 46 29.25 -32.38 11.06
N LYS A 47 28.43 -31.65 11.83
CA LYS A 47 27.05 -31.34 11.46
C LYS A 47 26.98 -30.40 10.24
N VAL A 48 27.81 -29.36 10.20
CA VAL A 48 27.84 -28.42 9.06
C VAL A 48 28.31 -29.10 7.77
N LEU A 49 29.31 -29.97 7.85
CA LEU A 49 29.79 -30.72 6.68
C LEU A 49 28.81 -31.79 6.19
N SER A 50 27.94 -32.30 7.06
CA SER A 50 26.91 -33.27 6.71
C SER A 50 25.58 -32.62 6.31
N ALA A 51 25.42 -31.32 6.56
CA ALA A 51 24.28 -30.57 6.05
C ALA A 51 24.38 -30.49 4.52
N GLY A 52 23.37 -31.01 3.82
CA GLY A 52 23.28 -30.94 2.37
C GLY A 52 22.90 -29.55 1.88
N ASP A 53 23.04 -29.33 0.57
CA ASP A 53 22.75 -28.06 -0.09
C ASP A 53 21.28 -27.60 0.10
N ASP A 54 20.37 -28.52 0.40
CA ASP A 54 18.96 -28.22 0.72
C ASP A 54 18.81 -27.37 2.00
N ALA A 55 19.77 -27.45 2.92
CA ALA A 55 19.84 -26.58 4.11
C ALA A 55 20.49 -25.21 3.81
N VAL A 56 21.08 -25.06 2.62
CA VAL A 56 21.76 -23.85 2.13
C VAL A 56 20.80 -23.11 1.18
N GLY A 57 19.58 -22.84 1.67
CA GLY A 57 18.56 -22.07 0.96
C GLY A 57 18.05 -20.93 1.81
N LEU A 58 17.52 -19.89 1.18
CA LEU A 58 16.65 -18.96 1.90
C LEU A 58 15.32 -19.67 2.16
N GLU A 59 14.83 -19.58 3.39
CA GLU A 59 13.48 -20.01 3.73
C GLU A 59 12.51 -19.20 2.87
N GLN A 60 11.87 -19.88 1.91
CA GLN A 60 10.86 -19.28 1.07
C GLN A 60 9.55 -19.31 1.86
N LEU A 61 9.12 -18.16 2.35
CA LEU A 61 7.81 -18.02 2.97
C LEU A 61 6.73 -18.09 1.88
N ASP A 62 5.63 -18.78 2.15
CA ASP A 62 4.52 -18.95 1.19
C ASP A 62 3.77 -17.64 0.89
N GLU A 63 3.90 -16.62 1.74
CA GLU A 63 3.29 -15.30 1.57
C GLU A 63 4.35 -14.20 1.70
N ASP A 64 4.62 -13.49 0.59
CA ASP A 64 5.44 -12.28 0.58
C ASP A 64 4.70 -11.18 1.37
N ALA A 65 5.22 -10.79 2.53
CA ALA A 65 4.64 -9.72 3.36
C ALA A 65 4.60 -8.33 2.66
N ASP A 66 5.27 -8.20 1.51
CA ASP A 66 5.36 -6.97 0.72
C ASP A 66 4.18 -6.80 -0.26
N ASP A 67 3.33 -7.81 -0.45
CA ASP A 67 2.22 -7.78 -1.43
C ASP A 67 1.09 -6.80 -1.07
N ILE A 68 1.11 -6.24 0.15
CA ILE A 68 0.23 -5.13 0.54
C ILE A 68 0.51 -3.87 -0.30
N ALA A 69 1.75 -3.68 -0.79
CA ALA A 69 2.08 -2.57 -1.69
C ALA A 69 1.56 -2.79 -3.13
N LEU A 70 1.23 -4.03 -3.51
CA LEU A 70 0.76 -4.40 -4.85
C LEU A 70 -0.77 -4.56 -4.94
N GLN A 71 -1.54 -4.01 -3.98
CA GLN A 71 -2.95 -3.71 -4.23
C GLN A 71 -3.06 -2.53 -5.21
N LYS A 72 -2.73 -2.82 -6.48
CA LYS A 72 -2.91 -1.97 -7.65
C LYS A 72 -4.34 -1.47 -7.62
N ALA A 73 -4.52 -0.18 -7.32
CA ALA A 73 -5.82 0.47 -7.32
C ALA A 73 -6.57 0.13 -8.62
N ARG A 74 -7.57 -0.75 -8.53
CA ARG A 74 -8.39 -1.18 -9.65
C ARG A 74 -9.33 -0.03 -9.99
N ARG A 75 -8.92 0.82 -10.93
CA ARG A 75 -9.80 1.81 -11.55
C ARG A 75 -10.79 1.09 -12.45
N SER A 76 -12.00 0.84 -11.94
CA SER A 76 -13.12 0.37 -12.74
C SER A 76 -13.59 1.48 -13.67
N VAL A 77 -13.61 1.24 -14.98
CA VAL A 77 -14.12 2.18 -15.97
C VAL A 77 -15.64 2.01 -16.04
N GLY A 78 -16.40 3.00 -15.60
CA GLY A 78 -17.86 3.00 -15.64
C GLY A 78 -18.41 4.38 -15.96
N SER A 79 -19.59 4.42 -16.59
CA SER A 79 -20.34 5.67 -16.81
C SER A 79 -20.69 6.31 -15.45
N MET A 80 -20.58 7.64 -15.34
CA MET A 80 -20.88 8.36 -14.08
C MET A 80 -22.28 8.05 -13.56
N SER A 81 -23.25 7.78 -14.44
CA SER A 81 -24.61 7.39 -14.04
C SER A 81 -24.64 6.03 -13.32
N ALA A 82 -23.77 5.09 -13.69
CA ALA A 82 -23.64 3.80 -13.00
C ALA A 82 -22.98 3.93 -11.64
N MET A 83 -21.94 4.78 -11.53
CA MET A 83 -21.25 5.01 -10.25
C MET A 83 -22.09 5.79 -9.24
N SER A 84 -22.96 6.68 -9.72
CA SER A 84 -23.84 7.51 -8.88
C SER A 84 -25.14 6.82 -8.47
N GLY A 85 -25.36 5.56 -8.88
CA GLY A 85 -26.63 4.85 -8.66
C GLY A 85 -27.82 5.41 -9.46
N ALA A 86 -27.59 6.43 -10.30
CA ALA A 86 -28.62 7.07 -11.12
C ALA A 86 -28.93 6.30 -12.42
N SER A 87 -28.19 5.21 -12.69
CA SER A 87 -28.42 4.35 -13.86
C SER A 87 -29.80 3.70 -13.77
N GLY A 88 -30.70 4.09 -14.67
CA GLY A 88 -32.09 3.61 -14.67
C GLY A 88 -33.10 4.53 -13.95
N MET A 89 -32.67 5.63 -13.31
CA MET A 89 -33.60 6.62 -12.77
C MET A 89 -34.15 7.51 -13.88
N VAL A 90 -35.35 7.21 -14.36
CA VAL A 90 -36.11 8.10 -15.25
C VAL A 90 -37.16 8.83 -14.42
N TYR A 91 -37.06 10.16 -14.35
CA TYR A 91 -38.06 10.98 -13.67
C TYR A 91 -39.31 11.06 -14.54
N MET A 92 -40.39 10.42 -14.10
CA MET A 92 -41.71 10.53 -14.73
C MET A 92 -42.41 11.78 -14.17
N GLU A 93 -42.46 12.85 -14.97
CA GLU A 93 -43.27 14.02 -14.64
C GLU A 93 -44.75 13.75 -14.98
N TYR A 94 -45.62 13.77 -13.97
CA TYR A 94 -47.06 13.77 -14.20
C TYR A 94 -47.49 15.19 -14.58
N ASN A 95 -47.79 15.37 -15.86
CA ASN A 95 -48.29 16.62 -16.40
C ASN A 95 -49.70 16.87 -15.83
N THR A 96 -49.81 17.67 -14.76
CA THR A 96 -51.11 18.13 -14.24
C THR A 96 -51.66 19.18 -15.20
N GLY A 97 -52.26 18.67 -16.28
CA GLY A 97 -53.19 19.33 -17.19
C GLY A 97 -53.08 20.84 -17.37
N ARG A 98 -52.40 21.27 -18.45
CA ARG A 98 -52.92 22.29 -19.37
C ARG A 98 -52.22 22.26 -20.73
N ASN A 99 -52.92 21.65 -21.69
CA ASN A 99 -52.92 21.85 -23.14
C ASN A 99 -51.62 21.82 -23.99
N LYS A 100 -51.68 20.86 -24.93
CA LYS A 100 -51.33 20.91 -26.37
C LYS A 100 -49.87 20.76 -26.84
N HIS A 101 -49.73 19.70 -27.64
CA HIS A 101 -48.83 19.45 -28.78
C HIS A 101 -47.33 19.36 -28.52
N GLY A 102 -46.80 18.16 -28.78
CA GLY A 102 -45.38 17.89 -28.84
C GLY A 102 -44.70 18.60 -30.00
N GLN A 103 -43.49 19.08 -29.75
CA GLN A 103 -42.26 18.76 -30.47
C GLN A 103 -41.14 19.49 -29.74
N GLY A 104 -40.01 18.80 -29.57
CA GLY A 104 -38.85 19.34 -28.87
C GLY A 104 -38.37 20.66 -29.47
N GLN A 105 -38.04 21.60 -28.59
CA GLN A 105 -37.00 22.62 -28.77
C GLN A 105 -36.86 23.39 -27.46
N ILE A 106 -35.85 23.05 -26.67
CA ILE A 106 -35.45 23.80 -25.48
C ILE A 106 -34.79 25.10 -25.97
N LYS A 107 -35.58 26.16 -26.17
CA LYS A 107 -35.07 27.54 -26.20
C LYS A 107 -35.09 28.08 -24.78
N GLY A 108 -33.91 28.34 -24.23
CA GLY A 108 -33.73 28.85 -22.87
C GLY A 108 -34.45 30.19 -22.66
N LYS A 109 -35.38 30.22 -21.72
CA LYS A 109 -35.95 31.48 -21.20
C LYS A 109 -34.93 32.15 -20.26
N PRO A 110 -34.83 33.49 -20.25
CA PRO A 110 -33.88 34.19 -19.39
C PRO A 110 -34.19 33.89 -17.91
N LYS A 111 -33.16 33.44 -17.19
CA LYS A 111 -33.26 32.91 -15.82
C LYS A 111 -33.38 34.07 -14.83
N ASP A 112 -34.61 34.35 -14.40
CA ASP A 112 -34.98 35.40 -13.44
C ASP A 112 -34.10 35.36 -12.18
N PRO A 113 -33.30 36.40 -11.89
CA PRO A 113 -32.39 36.44 -10.76
C PRO A 113 -33.10 36.53 -9.40
N SER A 114 -34.40 36.86 -9.38
CA SER A 114 -35.20 36.94 -8.15
C SER A 114 -35.59 35.56 -7.58
N LYS A 115 -35.61 34.52 -8.42
CA LYS A 115 -35.96 33.13 -8.05
C LYS A 115 -34.75 32.27 -7.69
N ARG A 116 -33.56 32.88 -7.58
CA ARG A 116 -32.34 32.16 -7.21
C ARG A 116 -32.24 32.04 -5.69
N HIS A 117 -31.88 30.84 -5.24
CA HIS A 117 -31.58 30.58 -3.84
C HIS A 117 -30.50 31.55 -3.33
N HIS A 118 -30.66 32.05 -2.11
CA HIS A 118 -29.91 33.19 -1.56
C HIS A 118 -28.38 33.05 -1.65
N LEU A 119 -27.87 31.82 -1.56
CA LEU A 119 -26.44 31.49 -1.70
C LEU A 119 -25.85 31.80 -3.10
N PHE A 120 -26.67 31.85 -4.16
CA PHE A 120 -26.21 32.01 -5.54
C PHE A 120 -26.48 33.40 -6.12
N LYS A 121 -26.88 34.36 -5.28
CA LYS A 121 -27.20 35.74 -5.70
C LYS A 121 -25.96 36.62 -5.92
N ARG A 122 -24.79 36.23 -5.38
CA ARG A 122 -23.56 37.06 -5.33
C ARG A 122 -22.42 36.59 -6.25
N ARG A 123 -22.72 35.89 -7.34
CA ARG A 123 -21.68 35.31 -8.23
C ARG A 123 -21.72 35.79 -9.68
N PHE A 124 -22.20 37.01 -9.92
CA PHE A 124 -22.00 37.70 -11.19
C PHE A 124 -21.65 39.16 -10.91
N GLY A 125 -20.38 39.48 -11.10
CA GLY A 125 -19.84 40.83 -11.34
C GLY A 125 -19.17 40.80 -12.70
#